data_AF-A0A929GWK6-F1
#
_entry.id   AF-A0A929GWK6-F1
#
_cell.length_a   1.000
_cell.length_b   1.000
_cell.length_c   1.000
_cell.angle_alpha   90.00
_cell.angle_beta   90.00
_cell.angle_gamma   90.00
#
_symmetry.space_group_name_H-M   'P 1'
#
loop_
_entity.id
_entity.type
_entity.pdbx_description
1 polymer ?
#
loop_
_entity_poly.entity_id
_entity_poly.type
_entity_poly.pdbx_seq_one_letter_code
_entity_poly.pdbx_strand_id
1 'polypeptide(L)'
;MLLRSSERITGLLDLIDNILDISRIDTRELKLEPTSLLKVVESIRGVIQPLAEEKGVQLKVEVPKELPLITGAPNRLQQVFTNLLGNAVKFTPEGGL
;
A
#
# COMPACT_ATOMS: atom_id res chain seq x y z
N MET A 1 17.50 22.21 -13.80
CA MET A 1 18.17 22.23 -12.47
C MET A 1 17.16 22.15 -11.33
N LEU A 2 16.07 22.94 -11.37
CA LEU A 2 15.00 22.94 -10.37
C LEU A 2 14.23 21.61 -10.27
N LEU A 3 13.92 20.95 -11.40
CA LEU A 3 13.18 19.66 -11.41
C LEU A 3 13.92 18.55 -10.63
N ARG A 4 15.22 18.38 -10.90
CA ARG A 4 16.08 17.43 -10.16
C ARG A 4 16.28 17.79 -8.69
N SER A 5 16.14 19.06 -8.33
CA SER A 5 16.14 19.48 -6.93
C SER A 5 14.83 19.08 -6.25
N SER A 6 13.70 19.22 -6.96
CA SER A 6 12.38 18.81 -6.47
C SER A 6 12.31 17.31 -6.24
N GLU A 7 12.74 16.49 -7.19
CA GLU A 7 12.75 15.02 -7.04
C GLU A 7 13.56 14.54 -5.83
N ARG A 8 14.71 15.19 -5.57
CA ARG A 8 15.55 14.89 -4.40
C ARG A 8 14.91 15.32 -3.09
N ILE A 9 14.17 16.43 -3.08
CA ILE A 9 13.40 16.89 -1.91
C ILE A 9 12.25 15.91 -1.63
N THR A 10 11.52 15.49 -2.66
CA THR A 10 10.45 14.49 -2.53
C THR A 10 11.00 13.17 -1.97
N GLY A 11 12.11 12.66 -2.51
CA GLY A 11 12.72 11.44 -1.99
C GLY A 11 13.22 11.56 -0.54
N LEU A 12 13.67 12.75 -0.13
CA LEU A 12 14.06 13.01 1.26
C LEU A 12 12.84 13.06 2.18
N LEU A 13 11.75 13.70 1.74
CA LEU A 13 10.49 13.75 2.47
C LEU A 13 9.92 12.34 2.64
N ASP A 14 9.92 11.52 1.59
CA ASP A 14 9.53 10.12 1.67
C ASP A 14 10.36 9.38 2.72
N LEU A 15 11.69 9.55 2.72
CA LEU A 15 12.57 8.94 3.72
C LEU A 15 12.26 9.39 5.15
N ILE A 16 11.98 10.69 5.34
CA ILE A 16 11.58 11.25 6.63
C ILE A 16 10.24 10.63 7.07
N ASP A 17 9.26 10.54 6.19
CA ASP A 17 7.94 9.95 6.47
C ASP A 17 8.07 8.46 6.82
N ASN A 18 8.92 7.72 6.12
CA ASN A 18 9.20 6.31 6.43
C ASN A 18 9.87 6.16 7.82
N ILE A 19 10.84 7.02 8.17
CA ILE A 19 11.47 7.01 9.50
C ILE A 19 10.47 7.42 10.58
N LEU A 20 9.62 8.41 10.31
CA LEU A 20 8.57 8.83 11.22
C LEU A 20 7.55 7.70 11.44
N ASP A 21 7.16 6.97 10.41
CA ASP A 21 6.28 5.80 10.50
C ASP A 21 6.91 4.66 11.32
N ILE A 22 8.23 4.44 11.19
CA ILE A 22 8.97 3.47 12.03
C ILE A 22 9.04 3.95 13.49
N SER A 23 9.28 5.25 13.72
CA SER A 23 9.29 5.82 15.08
C SER A 23 7.89 5.87 15.71
N ARG A 24 6.85 5.91 14.86
CA ARG A 24 5.44 5.72 15.15
C ARG A 24 5.01 4.27 14.97
N ILE A 25 5.93 3.30 15.15
CA ILE A 25 5.58 2.00 15.72
C ILE A 25 5.11 2.27 17.17
N ASP A 26 4.03 3.03 17.22
CA ASP A 26 3.27 3.46 18.36
C ASP A 26 2.65 2.18 18.89
N THR A 27 2.92 1.94 20.16
CA THR A 27 1.99 1.62 21.26
C THR A 27 0.48 1.92 21.09
N ARG A 28 -0.02 2.33 19.91
CA ARG A 28 -1.44 2.34 19.57
C ARG A 28 -1.92 0.90 19.58
N GLU A 29 -2.72 0.54 20.58
CA GLU A 29 -3.35 -0.76 20.70
C GLU A 29 -3.85 -1.25 19.34
N LEU A 30 -3.35 -2.41 18.91
CA LEU A 30 -3.90 -3.12 17.77
C LEU A 30 -5.35 -3.46 18.12
N LYS A 31 -6.29 -2.64 17.64
CA LYS A 31 -7.71 -2.94 17.77
C LYS A 31 -8.04 -4.09 16.82
N LEU A 32 -7.88 -5.30 17.34
CA LEU A 32 -8.20 -6.52 16.64
C LEU A 32 -9.71 -6.74 16.64
N GLU A 33 -10.26 -6.94 15.46
CA GLU A 33 -11.68 -7.20 15.26
C GLU A 33 -11.89 -8.23 14.14
N PRO A 34 -13.05 -8.93 14.11
CA PRO A 34 -13.42 -9.77 12.98
C PRO A 34 -13.40 -8.97 11.67
N THR A 35 -12.48 -9.32 10.79
CA THR A 35 -12.13 -8.57 9.59
C THR A 35 -12.34 -9.43 8.35
N SER A 36 -13.02 -8.88 7.35
CA SER A 36 -13.13 -9.50 6.03
C SER A 36 -11.93 -9.09 5.18
N LEU A 37 -11.05 -10.05 4.88
CA LEU A 37 -9.93 -9.81 3.97
C LEU A 37 -10.39 -9.39 2.57
N LEU A 38 -11.53 -9.90 2.11
CA LEU A 38 -12.11 -9.50 0.82
C LEU A 38 -12.39 -7.99 0.78
N LYS A 39 -13.01 -7.43 1.83
CA LYS A 39 -13.25 -5.98 1.92
C LYS A 39 -11.96 -5.17 1.97
N VAL A 40 -10.94 -5.68 2.67
CA VAL A 40 -9.62 -5.03 2.72
C VAL A 40 -9.01 -4.99 1.31
N VAL A 41 -8.99 -6.11 0.60
CA VAL A 41 -8.46 -6.21 -0.76
C VAL A 41 -9.19 -5.30 -1.74
N GLU A 42 -10.53 -5.27 -1.72
CA GLU A 42 -11.30 -4.37 -2.59
C GLU A 42 -11.00 -2.90 -2.33
N SER A 43 -10.85 -2.52 -1.04
CA SER A 43 -10.46 -1.15 -0.69
C SER A 43 -9.07 -0.79 -1.23
N ILE A 44 -8.12 -1.71 -1.15
CA ILE A 44 -6.75 -1.49 -1.63
C ILE A 44 -6.72 -1.46 -3.16
N ARG A 45 -7.48 -2.33 -3.82
CA ARG A 45 -7.63 -2.33 -5.28
C ARG A 45 -8.08 -0.96 -5.77
N GLY A 46 -9.04 -0.32 -5.10
CA GLY A 46 -9.47 1.05 -5.44
C GLY A 46 -8.37 2.11 -5.36
N VAL A 47 -7.32 1.89 -4.55
CA VAL A 47 -6.17 2.79 -4.40
C VAL A 47 -5.05 2.46 -5.38
N ILE A 48 -4.75 1.17 -5.58
CA ILE A 48 -3.59 0.71 -6.35
C ILE A 48 -3.90 0.62 -7.85
N GLN A 49 -5.12 0.28 -8.25
CA GLN A 49 -5.50 0.13 -9.65
C GLN A 49 -5.20 1.39 -10.49
N PRO A 50 -5.55 2.62 -10.06
CA PRO A 50 -5.21 3.82 -10.82
C PRO A 50 -3.71 4.06 -10.97
N LEU A 51 -2.93 3.76 -9.92
CA LEU A 51 -1.46 3.91 -9.93
C LEU A 51 -0.81 2.91 -10.90
N ALA A 52 -1.32 1.67 -10.93
CA ALA A 52 -0.86 0.65 -11.85
C ALA A 52 -1.18 1.03 -13.30
N GLU A 53 -2.40 1.52 -13.55
CA GLU A 53 -2.83 2.01 -14.87
C GLU A 53 -1.99 3.20 -15.36
N GLU A 54 -1.74 4.19 -14.51
CA GLU A 54 -0.90 5.34 -14.83
C GLU A 54 0.53 4.93 -15.24
N LYS A 55 1.07 3.89 -14.60
CA LYS A 55 2.40 3.36 -14.89
C LYS A 55 2.43 2.31 -16.03
N GLY A 56 1.27 1.92 -16.55
CA GLY A 56 1.17 0.84 -17.55
C GLY A 56 1.54 -0.54 -16.99
N VAL A 57 1.31 -0.80 -15.70
CA VAL A 57 1.49 -2.10 -15.04
C VAL A 57 0.13 -2.76 -14.84
N GLN A 58 0.06 -4.08 -15.02
CA GLN A 58 -1.16 -4.84 -14.78
C GLN A 58 -1.30 -5.16 -13.29
N LEU A 59 -2.49 -4.96 -12.71
CA LEU A 59 -2.81 -5.42 -11.37
C LEU A 59 -3.73 -6.64 -11.45
N LYS A 60 -3.27 -7.79 -10.97
CA LYS A 60 -4.10 -9.01 -10.88
C LYS A 60 -4.47 -9.31 -9.43
N VAL A 61 -5.78 -9.42 -9.19
CA VAL A 61 -6.33 -9.75 -7.87
C VAL A 61 -7.00 -11.12 -7.95
N GLU A 62 -6.43 -12.09 -7.24
CA GLU A 62 -6.99 -13.44 -7.10
C GLU A 62 -7.35 -13.69 -5.64
N VAL A 63 -8.65 -13.68 -5.34
CA VAL A 63 -9.16 -13.92 -3.99
C VAL A 63 -10.27 -14.96 -4.07
N PRO A 64 -10.23 -16.02 -3.24
CA PRO A 64 -11.36 -16.95 -3.13
C PRO A 64 -12.64 -16.21 -2.75
N LYS A 65 -13.78 -16.60 -3.36
CA LYS A 65 -15.09 -15.98 -3.08
C LYS A 65 -15.51 -16.13 -1.62
N GLU A 66 -15.05 -17.20 -0.98
CA GLU A 66 -15.36 -17.52 0.40
C GLU A 66 -14.05 -17.57 1.19
N LEU A 67 -13.83 -16.50 1.96
CA LEU A 67 -12.76 -16.44 2.95
C LEU A 67 -13.40 -16.29 4.34
N PRO A 68 -12.89 -17.01 5.36
CA PRO A 68 -13.33 -16.80 6.72
C PRO A 68 -12.97 -15.39 7.20
N LEU A 69 -13.71 -14.88 8.18
CA LEU A 69 -13.28 -13.69 8.91
C LEU A 69 -12.00 -14.00 9.67
N ILE A 70 -11.06 -13.07 9.63
CA ILE A 70 -9.83 -13.15 10.41
C ILE A 70 -9.93 -12.20 11.61
N THR A 71 -9.20 -12.49 12.68
CA THR A 71 -8.97 -11.49 13.74
C THR A 71 -7.83 -10.59 13.29
N GLY A 72 -8.12 -9.31 13.01
CA GLY A 72 -7.14 -8.38 12.47
C GLY A 72 -7.51 -6.93 12.69
N ALA A 73 -6.61 -6.02 12.33
CA ALA A 73 -6.84 -4.57 12.37
C ALA A 73 -6.94 -4.06 10.91
N PRO A 74 -8.14 -3.81 10.36
CA PRO A 74 -8.34 -3.49 8.95
C PRO A 74 -7.46 -2.34 8.46
N ASN A 75 -7.36 -1.25 9.25
CA ASN A 75 -6.59 -0.06 8.91
C ASN A 75 -5.09 -0.36 8.80
N ARG A 76 -4.56 -1.25 9.65
CA ARG A 76 -3.15 -1.66 9.60
C ARG A 76 -2.88 -2.58 8.42
N LEU A 77 -3.80 -3.50 8.13
CA LEU A 77 -3.70 -4.35 6.94
C LEU A 77 -3.69 -3.50 5.67
N GLN A 78 -4.61 -2.53 5.56
CA GLN A 78 -4.63 -1.57 4.45
C GLN A 78 -3.29 -0.82 4.33
N GLN A 79 -2.75 -0.29 5.43
CA GLN A 79 -1.45 0.38 5.42
C GLN A 79 -0.33 -0.54 4.90
N VAL A 80 -0.25 -1.76 5.40
CA VAL A 80 0.76 -2.75 4.97
C VAL A 80 0.63 -3.02 3.48
N PHE A 81 -0.58 -3.33 3.00
CA PHE A 81 -0.78 -3.65 1.59
C PHE A 81 -0.55 -2.44 0.67
N THR A 82 -0.94 -1.24 1.06
CA THR A 82 -0.66 -0.02 0.29
C THR A 82 0.84 0.18 0.13
N ASN A 83 1.63 -0.03 1.19
CA ASN A 83 3.08 0.10 1.11
C ASN A 83 3.70 -0.97 0.21
N LEU A 84 3.28 -2.23 0.36
CA LEU A 84 3.81 -3.34 -0.44
C LEU A 84 3.44 -3.20 -1.92
N LEU A 85 2.17 -2.93 -2.23
CA LEU A 85 1.70 -2.81 -3.60
C LEU A 85 2.10 -1.48 -4.25
N GLY A 86 2.18 -0.40 -3.49
CA GLY A 86 2.76 0.86 -3.96
C GLY A 86 4.22 0.68 -4.38
N ASN A 87 4.99 -0.08 -3.60
CA ASN A 87 6.35 -0.48 -3.98
C ASN A 87 6.34 -1.41 -5.21
N ALA A 88 5.43 -2.38 -5.28
CA ALA A 88 5.32 -3.25 -6.45
C ALA A 88 5.08 -2.44 -7.72
N VAL A 89 4.08 -1.55 -7.73
CA VAL A 89 3.84 -0.64 -8.86
C VAL A 89 5.07 0.21 -9.13
N LYS A 90 5.71 0.82 -8.11
CA LYS A 90 6.89 1.67 -8.28
C LYS A 90 8.09 0.97 -8.91
N PHE A 91 8.31 -0.31 -8.63
CA PHE A 91 9.50 -1.03 -9.10
C PHE A 91 9.26 -2.01 -10.24
N THR A 92 8.02 -2.39 -10.53
CA THR A 92 7.67 -3.20 -11.71
C THR A 92 7.78 -2.36 -12.99
N PRO A 93 8.54 -2.77 -14.01
CA PRO A 93 8.62 -2.05 -15.30
C PRO A 93 7.27 -1.97 -16.01
N GLU A 94 7.11 -0.97 -16.88
CA GLU A 94 5.93 -0.83 -17.75
C GLU A 94 5.70 -2.11 -18.58
N GLY A 95 4.44 -2.51 -18.74
CA GLY A 95 4.02 -3.77 -19.36
C GLY A 95 4.14 -4.99 -18.44
N GLY A 96 4.65 -4.83 -17.22
CA GLY A 96 4.71 -5.87 -16.20
C GLY A 96 3.36 -6.21 -15.58
N LEU A 97 3.36 -7.26 -14.74
CA LEU A 97 2.23 -7.79 -13.96
C LEU A 97 2.54 -7.73 -12.46
#